data_AF-A0A5N7ZAP1-F1
#
_entry.id   AF-A0A5N7ZAP1-F1
#
_cell.length_a   1.000
_cell.length_b   1.000
_cell.length_c   1.000
_cell.angle_alpha   90.00
_cell.angle_beta   90.00
_cell.angle_gamma   90.00
#
_symmetry.space_group_name_H-M   'P 1'
#
loop_
_entity.id
_entity.type
_entity.pdbx_description
1 polymer ?
#
loop_
_entity_poly.entity_id
_entity_poly.type
_entity_poly.pdbx_seq_one_letter_code
_entity_poly.pdbx_strand_id
1 'polypeptide(L)'
;MNPILVRLNITPEQYESIVSDIYLAWCTEFAITSHNDLQKIVANRPVCNYFNTEFSKCEKEFLTIMQSYDGFSGIKPSVAMKLFYGVSEIIFKRYPKVLINNAKKPITISNDTTAN
;
A
#
# COMPACT_ATOMS: atom_id res chain seq x y z
N MET A 1 -5.77 17.27 -11.66
CA MET A 1 -4.72 16.30 -12.05
C MET A 1 -3.95 15.91 -10.79
N ASN A 2 -3.76 14.61 -10.50
CA ASN A 2 -3.04 14.19 -9.29
C ASN A 2 -1.57 14.65 -9.40
N PRO A 3 -1.05 15.47 -8.45
CA PRO A 3 0.30 16.04 -8.53
C PRO A 3 1.40 14.99 -8.63
N ILE A 4 1.18 13.79 -8.07
CA ILE A 4 2.14 12.68 -8.13
C ILE A 4 2.31 12.19 -9.56
N LEU A 5 1.21 12.06 -10.31
CA LEU A 5 1.26 11.64 -11.71
C LEU A 5 2.09 12.61 -12.56
N VAL A 6 1.96 13.91 -12.30
CA VAL A 6 2.73 14.95 -12.98
C VAL A 6 4.21 14.84 -12.64
N ARG A 7 4.55 14.66 -11.36
CA ARG A 7 5.96 14.56 -10.92
C ARG A 7 6.65 13.30 -11.41
N LEU A 8 5.91 12.20 -11.48
CA LEU A 8 6.42 10.91 -11.95
C LEU A 8 6.38 10.78 -13.48
N ASN A 9 5.61 11.64 -14.15
CA ASN A 9 5.36 11.58 -15.59
C ASN A 9 4.82 10.21 -16.04
N ILE A 10 3.75 9.76 -15.36
CA ILE A 10 3.09 8.46 -15.59
C ILE A 10 1.57 8.63 -15.72
N THR A 11 0.91 7.61 -16.26
CA THR A 11 -0.56 7.57 -16.34
C THR A 11 -1.20 7.14 -15.01
N PRO A 12 -2.50 7.39 -14.80
CA PRO A 12 -3.23 6.86 -13.65
C PRO A 12 -3.14 5.34 -13.50
N GLU A 13 -3.21 4.59 -14.60
CA GLU A 13 -3.19 3.12 -14.60
C GLU A 13 -1.82 2.59 -14.18
N GLN A 14 -0.75 3.24 -14.63
CA GLN A 14 0.61 2.93 -14.19
C GLN A 14 0.77 3.19 -12.68
N TYR A 15 0.18 4.28 -12.19
CA TYR A 15 0.20 4.60 -10.77
C TYR A 15 -0.55 3.57 -9.94
N GLU A 16 -1.77 3.19 -10.36
CA GLU A 16 -2.56 2.16 -9.70
C GLU A 16 -1.83 0.82 -9.65
N SER A 17 -1.14 0.43 -10.73
CA SER A 17 -0.29 -0.77 -10.74
C SER A 17 0.82 -0.68 -9.70
N ILE A 18 1.56 0.44 -9.66
CA ILE A 18 2.66 0.64 -8.70
C ILE A 18 2.14 0.55 -7.26
N VAL A 19 1.03 1.23 -6.94
CA VAL A 19 0.46 1.21 -5.59
C VAL A 19 -0.04 -0.18 -5.22
N SER A 20 -0.65 -0.89 -6.17
CA SER A 20 -1.12 -2.26 -5.97
C SER A 20 0.04 -3.23 -5.72
N ASP A 21 1.15 -3.09 -6.45
CA ASP A 21 2.36 -3.89 -6.27
C ASP A 21 2.99 -3.65 -4.90
N ILE A 22 3.07 -2.38 -4.47
CA ILE A 22 3.56 -2.01 -3.13
C ILE A 22 2.64 -2.58 -2.05
N TYR A 23 1.32 -2.49 -2.22
CA TYR A 23 0.35 -3.04 -1.26
C TYR A 23 0.48 -4.55 -1.11
N LEU A 24 0.60 -5.27 -2.24
CA LEU A 24 0.76 -6.72 -2.25
C LEU A 24 2.09 -7.16 -1.61
N ALA A 25 3.18 -6.46 -1.93
CA ALA A 25 4.48 -6.70 -1.30
C ALA A 25 4.41 -6.46 0.21
N TRP A 26 3.82 -5.35 0.65
CA TRP A 26 3.63 -5.05 2.07
C TRP A 26 2.76 -6.09 2.78
N CYS A 27 1.70 -6.59 2.15
CA CYS A 27 0.88 -7.66 2.72
C CYS A 27 1.65 -8.99 2.84
N THR A 28 2.59 -9.25 1.93
CA THR A 28 3.41 -10.47 1.91
C THR A 28 4.34 -10.55 3.12
N GLU A 29 4.85 -9.43 3.62
CA GLU A 29 5.66 -9.38 4.86
C GLU A 29 4.95 -9.97 6.08
N PHE A 30 3.61 -9.99 6.07
CA PHE A 30 2.81 -10.48 7.19
C PHE A 30 2.26 -11.89 6.96
N ALA A 31 2.41 -12.46 5.77
CA ALA A 31 1.96 -13.80 5.44
C ALA A 31 3.05 -14.82 5.82
N ILE A 32 2.98 -15.36 7.05
CA ILE A 32 3.99 -16.28 7.60
C ILE A 32 3.77 -17.73 7.13
N THR A 33 2.52 -18.15 6.90
CA THR A 33 2.17 -19.54 6.57
C THR A 33 1.06 -19.63 5.52
N SER A 34 1.41 -20.18 4.35
CA SER A 34 0.52 -20.62 3.25
C SER A 34 -0.37 -19.54 2.58
N HIS A 35 -0.67 -19.76 1.30
CA HIS A 35 -1.44 -18.87 0.40
C HIS A 35 -2.71 -18.23 1.01
N ASN A 36 -3.37 -18.90 1.96
CA ASN A 36 -4.61 -18.42 2.58
C ASN A 36 -4.40 -17.18 3.44
N ASP A 37 -3.24 -17.01 4.10
CA ASP A 37 -2.97 -15.82 4.90
C ASP A 37 -2.90 -14.58 4.01
N LEU A 38 -2.19 -14.66 2.88
CA LEU A 38 -2.04 -13.54 1.96
C LEU A 38 -3.40 -13.11 1.38
N GLN A 39 -4.20 -14.07 0.90
CA GLN A 39 -5.54 -13.79 0.37
C GLN A 39 -6.44 -13.10 1.41
N LYS A 40 -6.42 -13.59 2.65
CA LYS A 40 -7.20 -12.98 3.75
C LYS A 40 -6.74 -11.56 4.08
N ILE A 41 -5.42 -11.31 4.11
CA ILE A 41 -4.86 -9.99 4.41
C ILE A 41 -5.19 -8.99 3.30
N VAL A 42 -4.96 -9.37 2.03
CA VAL A 42 -5.19 -8.53 0.85
C VAL A 42 -6.68 -8.18 0.71
N ALA A 43 -7.58 -9.13 0.98
CA ALA A 43 -9.03 -8.89 0.91
C ALA A 43 -9.59 -8.15 2.15
N ASN A 44 -8.79 -7.95 3.20
CA ASN A 44 -9.29 -7.35 4.44
C ASN A 44 -9.40 -5.82 4.32
N ARG A 45 -10.63 -5.31 4.26
CA ARG A 45 -10.91 -3.87 4.14
C ARG A 45 -10.26 -3.00 5.24
N PRO A 46 -10.31 -3.35 6.54
CA PRO A 46 -9.57 -2.61 7.57
C PRO A 46 -8.05 -2.52 7.30
N VAL A 47 -7.42 -3.59 6.84
CA VAL A 47 -5.99 -3.60 6.46
C VAL A 47 -5.74 -2.68 5.26
N CYS A 48 -6.56 -2.77 4.21
CA CYS A 48 -6.46 -1.89 3.04
C CYS A 48 -6.63 -0.41 3.41
N ASN A 49 -7.62 -0.08 4.25
CA ASN A 49 -7.84 1.29 4.72
C ASN A 49 -6.65 1.82 5.53
N TYR A 50 -6.05 0.97 6.38
CA TYR A 50 -4.85 1.32 7.12
C TYR A 50 -3.69 1.61 6.15
N PHE A 51 -3.45 0.71 5.18
CA PHE A 51 -2.44 0.91 4.15
C PHE A 51 -2.64 2.23 3.42
N ASN A 52 -3.84 2.51 2.90
CA ASN A 52 -4.14 3.75 2.19
C ASN A 52 -3.88 5.00 3.06
N THR A 53 -4.22 4.93 4.35
CA THR A 53 -3.96 6.01 5.30
C THR A 53 -2.47 6.26 5.47
N GLU A 54 -1.68 5.20 5.68
CA GLU A 54 -0.23 5.33 5.83
C GLU A 54 0.47 5.72 4.53
N PHE A 55 0.04 5.16 3.40
CA PHE A 55 0.57 5.44 2.08
C PHE A 55 0.32 6.90 1.66
N SER A 56 -0.84 7.46 2.01
CA SER A 56 -1.12 8.90 1.80
C SER A 56 -0.14 9.83 2.53
N LYS A 57 0.51 9.35 3.60
CA LYS A 57 1.56 10.12 4.29
C LYS A 57 2.87 10.06 3.49
N CYS A 58 3.22 8.90 2.93
CA CYS A 58 4.36 8.74 2.02
C CYS A 58 4.19 9.61 0.77
N GLU A 59 2.98 9.65 0.20
CA GLU A 59 2.62 10.54 -0.91
C GLU A 59 2.85 12.02 -0.58
N LYS A 60 2.41 12.48 0.60
CA LYS A 60 2.63 13.85 1.06
C LYS A 60 4.12 14.16 1.29
N GLU A 61 4.86 13.21 1.84
CA GLU A 61 6.31 13.34 2.05
C GLU A 61 7.05 13.45 0.71
N PHE A 62 6.72 12.58 -0.26
CA PHE A 62 7.22 12.67 -1.62
C PHE A 62 6.98 14.05 -2.22
N LEU A 63 5.74 14.56 -2.15
CA LEU A 63 5.40 15.86 -2.70
C LEU A 63 6.14 17.01 -1.99
N THR A 64 6.32 16.92 -0.67
CA THR A 64 7.07 17.89 0.12
C THR A 64 8.54 17.94 -0.31
N ILE A 65 9.16 16.78 -0.52
CA ILE A 65 10.54 16.70 -1.04
C ILE A 65 10.59 17.23 -2.48
N MET A 66 9.63 16.86 -3.34
CA MET A 66 9.57 17.32 -4.72
C MET A 66 9.38 18.84 -4.86
N GLN A 67 8.73 19.50 -3.90
CA GLN A 67 8.62 20.97 -3.86
C GLN A 67 9.99 21.64 -3.71
N SER A 68 10.95 21.03 -3.01
CA SER A 68 12.31 21.59 -2.89
C SER A 68 13.07 21.64 -4.22
N TYR A 69 12.57 20.91 -5.22
CA TYR A 69 13.11 20.91 -6.59
C TYR A 69 12.32 21.81 -7.55
N ASP A 70 11.35 22.57 -7.05
CA ASP A 70 10.63 23.55 -7.86
C ASP A 70 11.60 24.63 -8.36
N GLY A 71 11.57 24.88 -9.66
CA GLY A 71 12.52 25.76 -10.34
C GLY A 71 13.80 25.09 -10.83
N PHE A 72 14.07 23.82 -10.46
CA PHE A 72 15.17 23.05 -11.03
C PHE A 72 14.72 22.33 -12.32
N SER A 73 15.15 22.84 -13.46
CA SER A 73 14.94 22.19 -14.76
C SER A 73 15.91 21.01 -14.93
N GLY A 74 15.58 19.84 -14.37
CA GLY A 74 16.48 18.69 -14.58
C GLY A 74 16.18 17.39 -13.85
N ILE A 75 15.15 17.30 -13.00
CA ILE A 75 14.82 16.00 -12.42
C ILE A 75 14.32 15.08 -13.52
N LYS A 76 15.13 14.06 -13.81
CA LYS A 76 14.73 12.95 -14.67
C LYS A 76 13.59 12.18 -13.98
N PRO A 77 12.56 11.75 -14.70
CA PRO A 77 11.48 10.94 -14.14
C PRO A 77 11.97 9.71 -13.36
N SER A 78 13.09 9.10 -13.78
CA SER A 78 13.69 7.97 -13.07
C SER A 78 14.23 8.32 -11.68
N VAL A 79 14.67 9.55 -11.45
CA VAL A 79 15.10 10.03 -10.13
C VAL A 79 13.89 10.27 -9.24
N ALA A 80 12.83 10.91 -9.78
CA ALA A 80 11.57 11.08 -9.05
C ALA A 80 10.96 9.74 -8.67
N MET A 81 11.00 8.75 -9.57
CA MET A 81 10.52 7.39 -9.30
C MET A 81 11.33 6.70 -8.20
N LYS A 82 12.67 6.79 -8.22
CA LYS A 82 13.53 6.25 -7.15
C LYS A 82 13.21 6.88 -5.79
N LEU A 83 13.01 8.20 -5.76
CA LEU A 83 12.62 8.91 -4.55
C LEU A 83 11.25 8.44 -4.05
N PHE A 84 10.28 8.28 -4.96
CA PHE A 84 8.94 7.79 -4.62
C PHE A 84 8.97 6.40 -3.98
N TYR A 85 9.73 5.46 -4.55
CA TYR A 85 9.93 4.15 -3.92
C TYR A 85 10.64 4.27 -2.56
N GLY A 86 11.69 5.08 -2.47
CA GLY A 86 12.44 5.27 -1.22
C GLY A 86 11.59 5.80 -0.06
N VAL A 87 10.67 6.73 -0.31
CA VAL A 87 9.74 7.18 0.75
C VAL A 87 8.64 6.16 1.03
N SER A 88 8.23 5.38 0.02
CA SER A 88 7.21 4.35 0.17
C SER A 88 7.70 3.17 1.02
N GLU A 89 9.01 2.87 1.01
CA GLU A 89 9.61 1.83 1.85
C GLU A 89 9.36 2.02 3.36
N ILE A 90 9.06 3.24 3.81
CA ILE A 90 8.73 3.53 5.22
C ILE A 90 7.52 2.71 5.68
N ILE A 91 6.59 2.37 4.78
CA ILE A 91 5.39 1.59 5.13
C ILE A 91 5.73 0.18 5.64
N PHE A 92 6.83 -0.41 5.15
CA PHE A 92 7.31 -1.73 5.57
C PHE A 92 7.85 -1.74 7.00
N LYS A 93 8.18 -0.57 7.56
CA LYS A 93 8.59 -0.43 8.97
C LYS A 93 7.39 -0.40 9.93
N ARG A 94 6.15 -0.35 9.42
CA ARG A 94 4.93 -0.24 10.21
C ARG A 94 4.18 -1.57 10.20
N TYR A 95 4.02 -2.15 11.39
CA TYR A 95 3.28 -3.40 11.57
C TYR A 95 1.96 -3.20 12.33
N PRO A 96 0.80 -3.20 11.64
CA PRO A 96 -0.51 -3.08 12.29
C PRO A 96 -0.96 -4.43 12.88
N LYS A 97 -0.24 -4.91 13.91
CA LYS A 97 -0.38 -6.25 14.51
C LYS A 97 -1.82 -6.68 14.77
N VAL A 98 -2.64 -5.80 15.35
CA VAL A 98 -4.04 -6.11 15.70
C VAL A 98 -4.88 -6.35 14.45
N LEU A 99 -4.72 -5.53 13.41
CA LEU A 99 -5.46 -5.66 12.15
C LEU A 99 -5.06 -6.94 11.42
N ILE A 100 -3.76 -7.23 11.35
CA ILE A 100 -3.24 -8.45 10.71
C ILE A 100 -3.75 -9.70 11.44
N ASN A 101 -3.67 -9.73 12.78
CA ASN A 101 -4.15 -10.87 13.56
C ASN A 101 -5.65 -11.08 13.37
N ASN A 102 -6.44 -10.01 13.30
CA ASN A 102 -7.88 -10.11 13.05
C ASN A 102 -8.19 -10.58 11.62
N ALA A 103 -7.44 -10.13 10.62
CA ALA A 103 -7.61 -10.55 9.23
C ALA A 103 -7.37 -12.04 9.04
N LYS A 104 -6.45 -12.64 9.80
CA LYS A 104 -6.10 -14.06 9.70
C LYS A 104 -7.13 -15.00 10.35
N LYS A 105 -7.98 -14.49 11.25
CA LYS A 105 -8.93 -15.32 11.99
C LYS A 105 -9.81 -16.13 11.03
N PRO A 106 -10.06 -17.42 11.32
CA PRO A 106 -11.04 -18.20 10.58
C PRO A 106 -12.42 -17.54 10.65
N ILE A 107 -13.15 -17.54 9.54
CA ILE A 107 -14.58 -17.22 9.56
C ILE A 107 -15.27 -18.48 10.09
N THR A 108 -15.77 -18.42 11.31
CA THR A 108 -16.62 -19.49 11.84
C THR A 108 -18.01 -19.35 11.22
N ILE A 109 -18.36 -20.26 10.31
CA ILE A 109 -19.73 -20.37 9.81
C ILE A 109 -20.45 -21.33 10.78
N SER A 110 -21.31 -20.79 11.63
CA SER A 110 -22.22 -21.59 12.44
C SER A 110 -23.31 -22.14 11.53
N ASN A 111 -23.21 -23.40 11.12
CA ASN A 111 -24.33 -24.09 10.50
C ASN A 111 -25.33 -24.46 11.61
N ASP A 112 -26.28 -23.59 11.91
CA ASP A 112 -27.46 -23.95 12.72
C ASP A 112 -28.26 -25.01 11.96
N THR A 113 -27.87 -26.26 12.18
CA THR A 113 -28.51 -27.45 11.63
C THR A 113 -29.50 -27.95 12.66
N THR A 114 -30.50 -27.14 12.99
CA THR A 114 -31.63 -27.52 13.85
C THR A 114 -32.93 -27.13 13.17
N ALA A 115 -33.24 -27.83 12.09
CA ALA A 115 -34.59 -27.95 11.58
C ALA A 115 -34.75 -29.35 10.95
N ASN A 116 -35.19 -30.31 11.77
CA ASN A 116 -36.12 -31.39 11.43
C ASN A 116 -36.48 -32.17 12.69
#